data_AF-A0A5J6W9H2-F1
#
_entry.id   AF-A0A5J6W9H2-F1
#
_cell.length_a   1.000
_cell.length_b   1.000
_cell.length_c   1.000
_cell.angle_alpha   90.00
_cell.angle_beta   90.00
_cell.angle_gamma   90.00
#
_symmetry.space_group_name_H-M   'P 1'
#
loop_
_entity.id
_entity.type
_entity.pdbx_description
1 polymer ?
#
loop_
_entity_poly.entity_id
_entity_poly.type
_entity_poly.pdbx_seq_one_letter_code
_entity_poly.pdbx_strand_id
1 'polypeptide(L)'
;MPDPKTLIIILLLAILTQGCKKSSIIEKQFNYAIIFSDATEYFFEIQNTPFVKNEILFINDKNLKIIKDKLKTIKKILLTHKSNNEILNNEIIKDKIFYLSKIKFSLKKSIDFLLSGESIDLSKTLLFRDKSLNNEDIEYLEKKSKEKNINITLINEKNISYIKTFITPQIKTIILFSLRDNNIILKKISNSPFFKNIKFVLIGNTRKDLKIIKLKYLITLKESDLIKIVKDVEKDFQYEFNIYKQ
;
A
#
# COMPACT_ATOMS: atom_id res chain seq x y z
N MET A 1 24.97 26.97 -53.79
CA MET A 1 24.69 25.59 -53.39
C MET A 1 25.35 25.36 -52.04
N PRO A 2 24.67 24.78 -51.04
CA PRO A 2 25.29 24.50 -49.75
C PRO A 2 26.45 23.50 -49.94
N ASP A 3 27.55 23.75 -49.24
CA ASP A 3 28.78 22.95 -49.31
C ASP A 3 28.48 21.50 -48.85
N PRO A 4 29.04 20.44 -49.48
CA PRO A 4 28.71 19.05 -49.16
C PRO A 4 28.94 18.71 -47.68
N LYS A 5 29.91 19.38 -47.04
CA LYS A 5 30.19 19.24 -45.60
C LYS A 5 29.04 19.76 -44.74
N THR A 6 28.39 20.85 -45.14
CA THR A 6 27.22 21.41 -44.45
C THR A 6 26.02 20.48 -44.56
N LEU A 7 25.81 19.83 -45.71
CA LEU A 7 24.76 18.84 -45.91
C LEU A 7 24.96 17.59 -45.03
N ILE A 8 26.19 17.10 -44.89
CA ILE A 8 26.52 15.95 -44.04
C ILE A 8 26.27 16.27 -42.55
N ILE A 9 26.63 17.47 -42.10
CA ILE A 9 26.40 17.91 -40.71
C ILE A 9 24.90 18.03 -40.41
N ILE A 10 24.11 18.57 -41.35
CA ILE A 10 22.65 18.67 -41.22
C ILE A 10 22.01 17.28 -41.18
N LEU A 11 22.48 16.33 -41.99
CA LEU A 11 21.99 14.96 -42.01
C LEU A 11 22.31 14.21 -40.71
N LEU A 12 23.53 14.36 -40.17
CA LEU A 12 23.94 13.80 -38.87
C LEU A 12 23.13 14.39 -37.71
N LEU A 13 22.88 15.71 -37.72
CA LEU A 13 22.00 16.39 -36.74
C LEU A 13 20.55 15.91 -36.86
N ALA A 14 20.04 15.67 -38.07
CA ALA A 14 18.69 15.14 -38.29
C ALA A 14 18.56 13.69 -37.76
N ILE A 15 19.58 12.85 -37.93
CA ILE A 15 19.60 11.47 -37.40
C ILE A 15 19.75 11.47 -35.87
N LEU A 16 20.53 12.40 -35.30
CA LEU A 16 20.68 12.57 -33.85
C LEU A 16 19.42 13.16 -33.18
N THR A 17 18.65 13.99 -33.89
CA THR A 17 17.36 14.55 -33.41
C THR A 17 16.17 13.61 -33.65
N GLN A 18 16.33 12.56 -34.46
CA GLN A 18 15.48 11.34 -34.39
C GLN A 18 15.78 10.49 -33.14
N GLY A 19 16.50 11.04 -32.17
CA GLY A 19 16.69 10.49 -30.83
C GLY A 19 15.38 9.95 -30.26
N CYS A 20 15.45 8.70 -29.77
CA CYS A 20 14.43 7.96 -29.04
C CYS A 20 13.23 8.82 -28.60
N LYS A 21 12.17 8.86 -29.42
CA LYS A 21 10.86 9.28 -28.92
C LYS A 21 10.54 8.33 -27.76
N LYS A 22 10.53 8.84 -26.53
CA LYS A 22 9.95 8.12 -25.39
C LYS A 22 8.55 7.69 -25.84
N SER A 23 8.30 6.39 -25.96
CA SER A 23 7.00 5.89 -26.41
C SER A 23 5.92 6.50 -25.51
N SER A 24 4.97 7.20 -26.12
CA SER A 24 3.88 7.83 -25.38
C SER A 24 3.09 6.74 -24.67
N ILE A 25 2.61 7.00 -23.45
CA ILE A 25 1.74 6.04 -22.75
C ILE A 25 0.49 5.68 -23.58
N ILE A 26 0.09 6.59 -24.48
CA ILE A 26 -1.01 6.45 -25.43
C ILE A 26 -0.68 5.43 -26.53
N GLU A 27 0.58 5.13 -26.81
CA GLU A 27 0.98 4.14 -27.82
C GLU A 27 1.09 2.73 -27.23
N LYS A 28 1.21 2.60 -25.90
CA LYS A 28 1.32 1.30 -25.22
C LYS A 28 -0.03 0.57 -25.17
N GLN A 29 0.00 -0.75 -25.34
CA GLN A 29 -1.16 -1.61 -25.21
C GLN A 29 -1.35 -2.04 -23.75
N PHE A 30 -2.60 -2.02 -23.26
CA PHE A 30 -2.98 -2.46 -21.94
C PHE A 30 -4.48 -2.79 -21.91
N ASN A 31 -4.84 -3.82 -21.15
CA ASN A 31 -6.22 -4.29 -21.02
C ASN A 31 -6.82 -4.01 -19.64
N TYR A 32 -5.99 -3.59 -18.67
CA TYR A 32 -6.38 -3.34 -17.29
C TYR A 32 -5.76 -2.06 -16.77
N ALA A 33 -6.41 -1.39 -15.81
CA ALA A 33 -5.86 -0.21 -15.16
C ALA A 33 -6.00 -0.27 -13.64
N ILE A 34 -4.99 0.27 -12.94
CA ILE A 34 -5.04 0.59 -11.52
C ILE A 34 -4.96 2.10 -11.39
N ILE A 35 -6.00 2.68 -10.79
CA ILE A 35 -6.15 4.12 -10.66
C ILE A 35 -5.92 4.54 -9.20
N PHE A 36 -4.94 5.42 -9.03
CA PHE A 36 -4.51 5.94 -7.74
C PHE A 36 -5.06 7.34 -7.48
N SER A 37 -5.22 7.68 -6.20
CA SER A 37 -5.25 9.07 -5.73
C SER A 37 -3.83 9.47 -5.34
N ASP A 38 -3.56 10.76 -5.14
CA ASP A 38 -2.27 11.20 -4.60
C ASP A 38 -1.91 10.51 -3.28
N ALA A 39 -2.90 10.25 -2.42
CA ALA A 39 -2.68 9.59 -1.14
C ALA A 39 -2.33 8.10 -1.28
N THR A 40 -2.99 7.39 -2.19
CA THR A 40 -2.72 5.97 -2.42
C THR A 40 -1.45 5.77 -3.24
N GLU A 41 -1.18 6.62 -4.23
CA GLU A 41 0.08 6.62 -4.98
C GLU A 41 1.30 6.79 -4.06
N TYR A 42 1.23 7.75 -3.13
CA TYR A 42 2.25 7.95 -2.11
C TYR A 42 2.43 6.73 -1.20
N PHE A 43 1.33 6.12 -0.75
CA PHE A 43 1.36 4.93 0.10
C PHE A 43 2.02 3.73 -0.57
N PHE A 44 1.87 3.60 -1.89
CA PHE A 44 2.55 2.56 -2.69
C PHE A 44 3.95 2.97 -3.17
N GLU A 45 4.46 4.13 -2.73
CA GLU A 45 5.76 4.69 -3.13
C GLU A 45 5.95 4.75 -4.66
N ILE A 46 4.87 4.97 -5.40
CA ILE A 46 4.91 5.02 -6.85
C ILE A 46 5.40 6.40 -7.28
N GLN A 47 6.63 6.48 -7.80
CA GLN A 47 7.24 7.77 -8.13
C GLN A 47 6.99 8.23 -9.58
N ASN A 48 6.50 7.37 -10.48
CA ASN A 48 6.52 7.63 -11.92
C ASN A 48 5.23 7.23 -12.68
N THR A 49 4.04 7.63 -12.24
CA THR A 49 2.82 7.46 -13.08
C THR A 49 2.71 8.55 -14.16
N PRO A 50 2.18 8.23 -15.36
CA PRO A 50 1.65 6.93 -15.77
C PRO A 50 2.71 5.99 -16.38
N PHE A 51 2.59 4.69 -16.12
CA PHE A 51 3.41 3.64 -16.75
C PHE A 51 2.61 2.35 -16.98
N VAL A 52 3.14 1.47 -17.84
CA VAL A 52 2.56 0.13 -18.10
C VAL A 52 3.55 -0.93 -17.67
N LYS A 53 3.08 -1.95 -16.94
CA LYS A 53 3.82 -3.16 -16.58
C LYS A 53 2.85 -4.34 -16.70
N ASN A 54 3.26 -5.41 -17.38
CA ASN A 54 2.44 -6.61 -17.59
C ASN A 54 1.03 -6.30 -18.15
N GLU A 55 0.93 -5.48 -19.19
CA GLU A 55 -0.34 -5.03 -19.80
C GLU A 55 -1.33 -4.30 -18.86
N ILE A 56 -0.87 -3.89 -17.67
CA ILE A 56 -1.64 -3.12 -16.72
C ILE A 56 -1.12 -1.68 -16.72
N LEU A 57 -2.03 -0.72 -16.90
CA LEU A 57 -1.76 0.70 -16.75
C LEU A 57 -1.81 1.09 -15.27
N PHE A 58 -0.77 1.78 -14.81
CA PHE A 58 -0.71 2.42 -13.50
C PHE A 58 -0.80 3.93 -13.70
N ILE A 59 -1.82 4.57 -13.14
CA ILE A 59 -2.07 6.00 -13.38
C ILE A 59 -2.73 6.68 -12.18
N ASN A 60 -2.35 7.92 -11.90
CA ASN A 60 -3.07 8.77 -10.96
C ASN A 60 -4.35 9.33 -11.61
N ASP A 61 -5.44 9.39 -10.84
CA ASP A 61 -6.75 9.91 -11.25
C ASP A 61 -6.69 11.30 -11.91
N LYS A 62 -5.78 12.17 -11.44
CA LYS A 62 -5.58 13.51 -12.03
C LYS A 62 -5.09 13.48 -13.48
N ASN A 63 -4.47 12.38 -13.90
CA ASN A 63 -3.85 12.20 -15.21
C ASN A 63 -4.73 11.44 -16.22
N LEU A 64 -5.97 11.05 -15.86
CA LEU A 64 -6.82 10.22 -16.72
C LEU A 64 -7.18 10.87 -18.06
N LYS A 65 -7.13 12.19 -18.17
CA LYS A 65 -7.38 12.91 -19.44
C LYS A 65 -6.47 12.40 -20.56
N ILE A 66 -5.24 11.99 -20.26
CA ILE A 66 -4.24 11.51 -21.23
C ILE A 66 -4.69 10.21 -21.92
N ILE A 67 -5.50 9.39 -21.25
CA ILE A 67 -5.91 8.06 -21.71
C ILE A 67 -7.43 7.86 -21.72
N LYS A 68 -8.21 8.96 -21.71
CA LYS A 68 -9.67 8.95 -21.62
C LYS A 68 -10.33 8.02 -22.64
N ASP A 69 -9.87 8.05 -23.89
CA ASP A 69 -10.48 7.23 -24.94
C ASP A 69 -10.11 5.74 -24.80
N LYS A 70 -8.92 5.43 -24.29
CA LYS A 70 -8.51 4.04 -24.03
C LYS A 70 -9.25 3.40 -22.85
N LEU A 71 -9.73 4.19 -21.89
CA LEU A 71 -10.56 3.66 -20.79
C LEU A 71 -11.87 3.06 -21.31
N LYS A 72 -12.38 3.54 -22.45
CA LYS A 72 -13.60 2.98 -23.05
C LYS A 72 -13.39 1.54 -23.54
N THR A 73 -12.17 1.18 -23.95
CA THR A 73 -11.85 -0.15 -24.50
C THR A 73 -11.17 -1.08 -23.51
N ILE A 74 -10.81 -0.59 -22.31
CA ILE A 74 -10.20 -1.39 -21.27
C ILE A 74 -11.18 -2.46 -20.76
N LYS A 75 -10.66 -3.61 -20.28
CA LYS A 75 -11.49 -4.69 -19.76
C LYS A 75 -11.99 -4.39 -18.35
N LYS A 76 -11.09 -4.13 -17.39
CA LYS A 76 -11.45 -3.66 -16.04
C LYS A 76 -10.47 -2.69 -15.41
N ILE A 77 -10.97 -2.02 -14.37
CA ILE A 77 -10.31 -0.94 -13.66
C ILE A 77 -10.41 -1.19 -12.15
N LEU A 78 -9.26 -1.27 -11.49
CA LEU A 78 -9.17 -1.24 -10.03
C LEU A 78 -9.03 0.21 -9.56
N LEU A 79 -10.02 0.71 -8.82
CA LEU A 79 -9.97 1.98 -8.11
C LEU A 79 -9.47 1.78 -6.68
N THR A 80 -8.35 2.41 -6.35
CA THR A 80 -7.78 2.36 -4.99
C THR A 80 -8.50 3.24 -3.97
N HIS A 81 -9.45 4.06 -4.43
CA HIS A 81 -10.21 5.02 -3.63
C HIS A 81 -11.58 5.27 -4.28
N LYS A 82 -12.50 5.95 -3.57
CA LYS A 82 -13.72 6.47 -4.18
C LYS A 82 -13.37 7.77 -4.92
N SER A 83 -13.52 7.76 -6.25
CA SER A 83 -13.25 8.94 -7.09
C SER A 83 -14.55 9.64 -7.47
N ASN A 84 -14.48 10.96 -7.61
CA ASN A 84 -15.55 11.80 -8.19
C ASN A 84 -15.22 12.23 -9.63
N ASN A 85 -14.18 11.67 -10.24
CA ASN A 85 -13.76 12.03 -11.60
C ASN A 85 -14.87 11.71 -12.61
N GLU A 86 -15.29 12.73 -13.37
CA GLU A 86 -16.35 12.61 -14.37
C GLU A 86 -16.06 11.54 -15.43
N ILE A 87 -14.78 11.34 -15.78
CA ILE A 87 -14.37 10.31 -16.75
C ILE A 87 -14.71 8.91 -16.23
N LEU A 88 -14.55 8.68 -14.92
CA LEU A 88 -14.84 7.39 -14.28
C LEU A 88 -16.33 7.19 -13.99
N ASN A 89 -17.10 8.27 -13.96
CA ASN A 89 -18.55 8.25 -13.73
C ASN A 89 -19.38 8.04 -15.00
N ASN A 90 -18.74 7.92 -16.17
CA ASN A 90 -19.39 7.49 -17.39
C ASN A 90 -19.88 6.03 -17.26
N GLU A 91 -21.12 5.75 -17.66
CA GLU A 91 -21.75 4.42 -17.48
C GLU A 91 -20.92 3.26 -18.03
N ILE A 92 -20.37 3.38 -19.25
CA ILE A 92 -19.56 2.35 -19.90
C ILE A 92 -18.29 2.02 -19.09
N ILE A 93 -17.71 3.02 -18.45
CA ILE A 93 -16.48 2.88 -17.65
C ILE A 93 -16.84 2.37 -16.24
N LYS A 94 -17.95 2.85 -15.68
CA LYS A 94 -18.40 2.52 -14.32
C LYS A 94 -18.62 1.04 -14.12
N ASP A 95 -19.16 0.33 -15.10
CA ASP A 95 -19.40 -1.12 -15.03
C ASP A 95 -18.11 -1.96 -15.01
N LYS A 96 -16.99 -1.34 -15.40
CA LYS A 96 -15.66 -1.96 -15.41
C LYS A 96 -14.89 -1.72 -14.12
N ILE A 97 -15.41 -0.85 -13.24
CA ILE A 97 -14.76 -0.43 -12.01
C ILE A 97 -15.06 -1.42 -10.88
N PHE A 98 -14.01 -1.82 -10.18
CA PHE A 98 -14.11 -2.40 -8.84
C PHE A 98 -13.17 -1.69 -7.88
N TYR A 99 -13.50 -1.74 -6.59
CA TYR A 99 -12.82 -0.95 -5.58
C TYR A 99 -11.87 -1.82 -4.77
N LEU A 100 -10.70 -1.27 -4.43
CA LEU A 100 -9.74 -1.87 -3.50
C LEU A 100 -10.36 -2.11 -2.12
N SER A 101 -11.39 -1.35 -1.73
CA SER A 101 -12.13 -1.60 -0.48
C SER A 101 -12.91 -2.91 -0.48
N LYS A 102 -13.20 -3.50 -1.65
CA LYS A 102 -13.81 -4.83 -1.77
C LYS A 102 -12.76 -5.95 -1.68
N ILE A 103 -11.47 -5.60 -1.65
CA ILE A 103 -10.35 -6.54 -1.55
C ILE A 103 -10.07 -6.77 -0.06
N LYS A 104 -10.20 -8.02 0.39
CA LYS A 104 -9.84 -8.43 1.76
C LYS A 104 -8.32 -8.63 1.82
N PHE A 105 -7.67 -7.88 2.71
CA PHE A 105 -6.26 -8.06 3.01
C PHE A 105 -6.11 -8.96 4.23
N SER A 106 -5.27 -9.99 4.11
CA SER A 106 -4.87 -10.89 5.21
C SER A 106 -3.56 -10.40 5.81
N LEU A 107 -3.50 -10.28 7.14
CA LEU A 107 -2.33 -9.82 7.89
C LEU A 107 -1.42 -10.97 8.35
N LYS A 108 -1.83 -12.22 8.11
CA LYS A 108 -1.17 -13.43 8.59
C LYS A 108 0.35 -13.47 8.38
N LYS A 109 0.91 -13.08 7.23
CA LYS A 109 2.40 -13.10 7.07
C LYS A 109 3.10 -11.88 7.65
N SER A 110 2.40 -10.76 7.86
CA SER A 110 2.92 -9.67 8.70
C SER A 110 3.02 -10.14 10.15
N ILE A 111 2.00 -10.87 10.62
CA ILE A 111 2.03 -11.55 11.92
C ILE A 111 3.22 -12.51 11.98
N ASP A 112 3.39 -13.39 10.99
CA ASP A 112 4.52 -14.33 10.96
C ASP A 112 5.87 -13.62 11.02
N PHE A 113 6.06 -12.59 10.19
CA PHE A 113 7.31 -11.84 10.14
C PHE A 113 7.62 -11.19 11.50
N LEU A 114 6.62 -10.59 12.14
CA LEU A 114 6.82 -9.86 13.38
C LEU A 114 7.01 -10.78 14.59
N LEU A 115 6.29 -11.91 14.62
CA LEU A 115 6.30 -12.82 15.78
C LEU A 115 7.30 -13.97 15.63
N SER A 116 7.82 -14.20 14.42
CA SER A 116 8.82 -15.25 14.16
C SER A 116 10.18 -14.71 13.71
N GLY A 117 10.30 -13.43 13.37
CA GLY A 117 11.57 -12.82 12.97
C GLY A 117 12.48 -12.48 14.14
N GLU A 118 13.79 -12.67 13.98
CA GLU A 118 14.81 -12.32 14.98
C GLU A 118 14.95 -10.81 15.24
N SER A 119 14.27 -9.99 14.43
CA SER A 119 14.40 -8.53 14.45
C SER A 119 13.68 -7.82 15.59
N ILE A 120 12.87 -8.54 16.39
CA ILE A 120 12.09 -7.99 17.50
C ILE A 120 12.34 -8.83 18.75
N ASP A 121 12.82 -8.17 19.81
CA ASP A 121 12.88 -8.75 21.15
C ASP A 121 11.47 -8.81 21.75
N LEU A 122 10.81 -9.97 21.59
CA LEU A 122 9.45 -10.20 22.05
C LEU A 122 9.32 -10.08 23.58
N SER A 123 10.38 -10.32 24.35
CA SER A 123 10.37 -10.19 25.81
C SER A 123 10.21 -8.73 26.26
N LYS A 124 10.58 -7.77 25.41
CA LYS A 124 10.47 -6.32 25.63
C LYS A 124 9.40 -5.68 24.76
N THR A 125 8.45 -6.47 24.26
CA THR A 125 7.43 -6.04 23.31
C THR A 125 6.04 -6.14 23.92
N LEU A 126 5.25 -5.07 23.81
CA LEU A 126 3.81 -5.13 24.02
C LEU A 126 3.09 -5.30 22.69
N LEU A 127 2.07 -6.16 22.68
CA LEU A 127 1.23 -6.39 21.51
C LEU A 127 -0.22 -5.97 21.83
N PHE A 128 -0.69 -4.97 21.09
CA PHE A 128 -2.03 -4.44 21.21
C PHE A 128 -2.83 -4.71 19.94
N ARG A 129 -4.13 -4.98 20.11
CA ARG A 129 -5.10 -5.01 19.00
C ARG A 129 -6.35 -4.22 19.36
N ASP A 130 -7.06 -3.69 18.37
CA ASP A 130 -8.44 -3.21 18.54
C ASP A 130 -9.46 -4.25 17.98
N LYS A 131 -10.71 -3.82 17.80
CA LYS A 131 -11.79 -4.63 17.20
C LYS A 131 -11.86 -4.53 15.67
N SER A 132 -10.91 -3.85 15.03
CA SER A 132 -10.98 -3.56 13.58
C SER A 132 -10.37 -4.64 12.70
N LEU A 133 -9.63 -5.58 13.30
CA LEU A 133 -9.18 -6.80 12.62
C LEU A 133 -10.37 -7.68 12.24
N ASN A 134 -10.26 -8.38 11.11
CA ASN A 134 -11.23 -9.42 10.75
C ASN A 134 -10.98 -10.69 11.60
N ASN A 135 -11.99 -11.57 11.69
CA ASN A 135 -11.92 -12.76 12.54
C ASN A 135 -10.80 -13.72 12.13
N GLU A 136 -10.56 -13.90 10.83
CA GLU A 136 -9.51 -14.79 10.32
C GLU A 136 -8.10 -14.36 10.77
N ASP A 137 -7.83 -13.05 10.73
CA ASP A 137 -6.57 -12.47 11.20
C ASP A 137 -6.45 -12.50 12.72
N ILE A 138 -7.57 -12.33 13.46
CA ILE A 138 -7.60 -12.44 14.92
C ILE A 138 -7.24 -13.87 15.35
N GLU A 139 -7.92 -14.87 14.78
CA GLU A 139 -7.68 -16.29 15.10
C GLU A 139 -6.22 -16.66 14.82
N TYR A 140 -5.68 -16.19 13.70
CA TYR A 140 -4.29 -16.43 13.35
C TYR A 140 -3.31 -15.74 14.31
N LEU A 141 -3.54 -14.47 14.64
CA LEU A 141 -2.74 -13.71 15.59
C LEU A 141 -2.72 -14.38 16.97
N GLU A 142 -3.88 -14.82 17.45
CA GLU A 142 -4.03 -15.49 18.74
C GLU A 142 -3.33 -16.85 18.76
N LYS A 143 -3.43 -17.63 17.68
CA LYS A 143 -2.69 -18.88 17.53
C LYS A 143 -1.17 -18.64 17.58
N LYS A 144 -0.66 -17.72 16.76
CA LYS A 144 0.78 -17.41 16.71
C LYS A 144 1.32 -16.83 18.01
N SER A 145 0.53 -16.00 18.68
CA SER A 145 0.92 -15.44 19.97
C SER A 145 0.98 -16.51 21.06
N LYS A 146 0.05 -17.47 21.08
CA LYS A 146 0.13 -18.64 21.98
C LYS A 146 1.38 -19.48 21.71
N GLU A 147 1.67 -19.79 20.44
CA GLU A 147 2.88 -20.55 20.04
C GLU A 147 4.18 -19.87 20.53
N LYS A 148 4.18 -18.54 20.64
CA LYS A 148 5.34 -17.74 21.04
C LYS A 148 5.28 -17.23 22.49
N ASN A 149 4.27 -17.65 23.26
CA ASN A 149 4.00 -17.18 24.62
C ASN A 149 3.93 -15.63 24.75
N ILE A 150 3.26 -14.99 23.79
CA ILE A 150 3.06 -13.54 23.74
C ILE A 150 1.64 -13.22 24.19
N ASN A 151 1.51 -12.29 25.13
CA ASN A 151 0.21 -11.76 25.54
C ASN A 151 -0.26 -10.66 24.58
N ILE A 152 -1.47 -10.82 24.03
CA ILE A 152 -2.15 -9.81 23.23
C ILE A 152 -3.15 -9.08 24.13
N THR A 153 -3.09 -7.75 24.18
CA THR A 153 -4.13 -6.96 24.86
C THR A 153 -5.11 -6.39 23.84
N LEU A 154 -6.39 -6.72 23.98
CA LEU A 154 -7.47 -6.07 23.25
C LEU A 154 -7.74 -4.70 23.85
N ILE A 155 -7.55 -3.64 23.06
CA ILE A 155 -7.89 -2.26 23.39
C ILE A 155 -9.33 -1.98 22.97
N ASN A 156 -10.11 -1.40 23.89
CA ASN A 156 -11.49 -1.00 23.67
C ASN A 156 -11.85 0.21 24.54
N GLU A 157 -13.07 0.72 24.39
CA GLU A 157 -13.63 1.83 25.18
C GLU A 157 -13.42 1.71 26.70
N LYS A 158 -13.37 0.51 27.28
CA LYS A 158 -13.24 0.30 28.74
C LYS A 158 -11.80 0.46 29.24
N ASN A 159 -10.81 0.09 28.44
CA ASN A 159 -9.41 0.04 28.89
C ASN A 159 -8.47 1.04 28.19
N ILE A 160 -8.95 1.74 27.15
CA ILE A 160 -8.12 2.68 26.37
C ILE A 160 -7.55 3.83 27.22
N SER A 161 -8.20 4.21 28.31
CA SER A 161 -7.72 5.22 29.27
C SER A 161 -6.50 4.75 30.08
N TYR A 162 -6.36 3.44 30.27
CA TYR A 162 -5.32 2.85 31.11
C TYR A 162 -4.11 2.33 30.33
N ILE A 163 -4.13 2.35 28.99
CA ILE A 163 -3.08 1.71 28.17
C ILE A 163 -1.66 2.19 28.47
N LYS A 164 -1.51 3.44 28.96
CA LYS A 164 -0.22 4.00 29.35
C LYS A 164 0.44 3.23 30.50
N THR A 165 -0.33 2.54 31.34
CA THR A 165 0.18 1.82 32.52
C THR A 165 0.90 0.53 32.16
N PHE A 166 0.58 -0.06 30.99
CA PHE A 166 1.29 -1.22 30.46
C PHE A 166 2.71 -0.87 30.01
N ILE A 167 2.98 0.42 29.77
CA ILE A 167 4.24 0.91 29.27
C ILE A 167 5.20 1.12 30.44
N THR A 168 6.15 0.19 30.59
CA THR A 168 7.19 0.23 31.63
C THR A 168 8.56 0.54 31.01
N PRO A 169 9.60 0.87 31.82
CA PRO A 169 10.95 1.15 31.30
C PRO A 169 11.59 0.00 30.49
N GLN A 170 11.15 -1.23 30.77
CA GLN A 170 11.65 -2.45 30.13
C GLN A 170 11.09 -2.62 28.72
N ILE A 171 9.91 -2.08 28.45
CA ILE A 171 9.28 -2.14 27.13
C ILE A 171 10.04 -1.24 26.17
N LYS A 172 10.49 -1.82 25.05
CA LYS A 172 11.23 -1.13 23.99
C LYS A 172 10.45 -1.07 22.68
N THR A 173 9.48 -1.96 22.49
CA THR A 173 8.69 -2.03 21.26
C THR A 173 7.21 -2.14 21.59
N ILE A 174 6.36 -1.44 20.84
CA ILE A 174 4.91 -1.65 20.83
C ILE A 174 4.50 -2.02 19.40
N ILE A 175 3.89 -3.19 19.25
CA ILE A 175 3.22 -3.61 18.02
C ILE A 175 1.73 -3.34 18.17
N LEU A 176 1.17 -2.52 17.28
CA LEU A 176 -0.23 -2.16 17.28
C LEU A 176 -0.93 -2.68 16.03
N PHE A 177 -1.81 -3.67 16.22
CA PHE A 177 -2.74 -4.17 15.21
C PHE A 177 -4.06 -3.39 15.28
N SER A 178 -4.15 -2.28 14.56
CA SER A 178 -5.36 -1.45 14.51
C SER A 178 -5.48 -0.82 13.12
N LEU A 179 -6.59 -1.11 12.43
CA LEU A 179 -6.89 -0.59 11.10
C LEU A 179 -7.62 0.76 11.14
N ARG A 180 -8.20 1.16 12.27
CA ARG A 180 -9.05 2.35 12.38
C ARG A 180 -8.59 3.35 13.44
N ASP A 181 -8.17 2.85 14.61
CA ASP A 181 -8.06 3.67 15.82
C ASP A 181 -6.61 3.98 16.25
N ASN A 182 -5.63 3.74 15.36
CA ASN A 182 -4.21 3.99 15.60
C ASN A 182 -3.94 5.35 16.27
N ASN A 183 -4.51 6.42 15.75
CA ASN A 183 -4.26 7.78 16.25
C ASN A 183 -4.76 7.98 17.69
N ILE A 184 -5.92 7.41 18.02
CA ILE A 184 -6.51 7.54 19.36
C ILE A 184 -5.64 6.76 20.35
N ILE A 185 -5.28 5.53 19.99
CA ILE A 185 -4.43 4.66 20.80
C ILE A 185 -3.05 5.30 21.01
N LEU A 186 -2.40 5.78 19.94
CA LEU A 186 -1.10 6.44 20.02
C LEU A 186 -1.13 7.70 20.89
N LYS A 187 -2.17 8.54 20.79
CA LYS A 187 -2.34 9.72 21.65
C LYS A 187 -2.48 9.36 23.13
N LYS A 188 -3.04 8.19 23.45
CA LYS A 188 -3.16 7.71 24.83
C LYS A 188 -1.83 7.13 25.32
N ILE A 189 -1.11 6.39 24.47
CA ILE A 189 0.25 5.88 24.73
C ILE A 189 1.24 7.04 24.93
N SER A 190 1.12 8.14 24.18
CA SER A 190 2.04 9.29 24.27
C SER A 190 2.04 10.00 25.61
N ASN A 191 1.04 9.75 26.45
CA ASN A 191 0.99 10.26 27.82
C ASN A 191 1.84 9.44 28.80
N SER A 192 2.50 8.37 28.35
CA SER A 192 3.46 7.62 29.16
C SER A 192 4.80 8.37 29.24
N PRO A 193 5.45 8.44 30.42
CA PRO A 193 6.77 9.05 30.55
C PRO A 193 7.85 8.31 29.73
N PHE A 194 7.62 7.05 29.35
CA PHE A 194 8.60 6.24 28.60
C PHE A 194 8.39 6.29 27.08
N PHE A 195 7.39 7.04 26.60
CA PHE A 195 6.98 7.06 25.19
C PHE A 195 8.14 7.31 24.20
N LYS A 196 9.05 8.25 24.52
CA LYS A 196 10.15 8.62 23.62
C LYS A 196 11.15 7.49 23.35
N ASN A 197 11.19 6.47 24.20
CA ASN A 197 12.14 5.35 24.13
C ASN A 197 11.53 4.10 23.46
N ILE A 198 10.33 4.22 22.91
CA ILE A 198 9.58 3.11 22.34
C ILE A 198 9.62 3.18 20.82
N LYS A 199 9.99 2.05 20.22
CA LYS A 199 9.80 1.80 18.79
C LYS A 199 8.37 1.34 18.55
N PHE A 200 7.66 2.02 17.65
CA PHE A 200 6.32 1.61 17.23
C PHE A 200 6.36 0.84 15.93
N VAL A 201 5.65 -0.28 15.90
CA VAL A 201 5.30 -1.03 14.68
C VAL A 201 3.78 -0.96 14.55
N LEU A 202 3.30 -0.28 13.52
CA LEU A 202 1.87 -0.07 13.29
C LEU A 202 1.41 -0.92 12.11
N ILE A 203 0.29 -1.62 12.29
CA ILE A 203 -0.31 -2.47 11.28
C ILE A 203 -1.74 -1.97 11.07
N GLY A 204 -1.91 -1.14 10.03
CA GLY A 204 -3.19 -0.61 9.61
C GLY A 204 -3.14 0.80 9.03
N ASN A 205 -4.29 1.44 8.89
CA ASN A 205 -4.42 2.78 8.32
C ASN A 205 -3.89 3.82 9.32
N THR A 206 -2.94 4.66 8.90
CA THR A 206 -2.45 5.79 9.69
C THR A 206 -2.81 7.07 8.94
N ARG A 207 -3.64 7.94 9.55
CA ARG A 207 -3.94 9.24 8.94
C ARG A 207 -2.70 10.15 8.99
N LYS A 208 -2.61 11.07 8.02
CA LYS A 208 -1.47 11.93 7.63
C LYS A 208 -0.69 12.71 8.72
N ASP A 209 -1.11 12.74 9.99
CA ASP A 209 -0.60 13.71 10.98
C ASP A 209 0.24 13.10 12.13
N LEU A 210 0.99 12.02 11.89
CA LEU A 210 1.90 11.46 12.90
C LEU A 210 3.34 11.96 12.73
N LYS A 211 3.54 13.29 12.75
CA LYS A 211 4.89 13.92 12.68
C LYS A 211 5.79 13.67 13.91
N ILE A 212 5.28 12.97 14.93
CA ILE A 212 5.87 12.94 16.29
C ILE A 212 6.69 11.66 16.57
N ILE A 213 6.64 10.64 15.71
CA ILE A 213 7.21 9.32 16.00
C ILE A 213 8.22 8.92 14.93
N LYS A 214 9.44 8.52 15.32
CA LYS A 214 10.36 7.76 14.45
C LYS A 214 9.73 6.39 14.17
N LEU A 215 8.83 6.34 13.20
CA LEU A 215 8.13 5.13 12.78
C LEU A 215 9.05 4.31 11.90
N LYS A 216 9.32 3.06 12.30
CA LYS A 216 9.76 2.04 11.35
C LYS A 216 8.48 1.41 10.82
N TYR A 217 7.98 1.92 9.71
CA TYR A 217 6.87 1.30 9.01
C TYR A 217 7.27 -0.12 8.64
N LEU A 218 6.48 -1.08 9.09
CA LEU A 218 6.60 -2.45 8.63
C LEU A 218 5.22 -2.90 8.20
N ILE A 219 4.74 -2.22 7.15
CA ILE A 219 3.76 -2.79 6.25
C ILE A 219 4.57 -3.46 5.16
N THR A 220 5.05 -4.67 5.43
CA THR A 220 5.69 -5.50 4.41
C THR A 220 4.60 -6.16 3.58
N LEU A 221 4.14 -5.46 2.54
CA LEU A 221 3.65 -6.11 1.34
C LEU A 221 4.88 -6.45 0.51
N LYS A 222 5.28 -7.72 0.48
CA LYS A 222 6.36 -8.11 -0.42
C LYS A 222 5.73 -8.67 -1.72
N GLU A 223 5.56 -7.70 -2.63
CA GLU A 223 5.23 -7.57 -4.06
C GLU A 223 4.43 -8.68 -4.79
N SER A 224 4.87 -9.93 -4.80
CA SER A 224 4.62 -10.88 -5.92
C SER A 224 3.18 -11.34 -6.17
N ASP A 225 2.18 -11.01 -5.32
CA ASP A 225 0.82 -11.57 -5.45
C ASP A 225 -0.40 -10.66 -5.15
N LEU A 226 -0.27 -9.34 -4.88
CA LEU A 226 -1.26 -8.37 -5.43
C LEU A 226 -1.29 -8.53 -6.97
N ILE A 227 -0.10 -8.88 -7.46
CA ILE A 227 0.33 -9.44 -8.73
C ILE A 227 -0.32 -10.80 -9.08
N LYS A 228 -1.10 -11.47 -8.21
CA LYS A 228 -1.95 -12.64 -8.56
C LYS A 228 -3.42 -12.30 -8.80
N ILE A 229 -3.93 -11.16 -8.35
CA ILE A 229 -5.39 -10.96 -8.23
C ILE A 229 -5.85 -9.63 -8.86
N VAL A 230 -4.90 -8.92 -9.47
CA VAL A 230 -5.13 -8.46 -10.84
C VAL A 230 -4.93 -9.60 -11.85
N LYS A 231 -4.42 -10.81 -11.48
CA LYS A 231 -4.49 -11.96 -12.40
C LYS A 231 -5.96 -12.27 -12.61
N ASP A 232 -6.35 -11.78 -13.76
CA ASP A 232 -7.49 -12.15 -14.54
C ASP A 232 -8.80 -11.73 -13.90
N VAL A 233 -9.03 -10.43 -14.07
CA VAL A 233 -10.28 -9.70 -14.30
C VAL A 233 -11.51 -10.47 -14.84
N GLU A 234 -11.45 -11.77 -15.14
CA GLU A 234 -12.36 -12.76 -14.53
C GLU A 234 -11.93 -14.19 -14.92
N LYS A 235 -12.26 -15.27 -14.19
CA LYS A 235 -13.40 -15.59 -13.29
C LYS A 235 -12.92 -16.50 -12.14
N ASP A 236 -13.64 -16.46 -11.02
CA ASP A 236 -13.49 -17.32 -9.82
C ASP A 236 -12.37 -16.95 -8.81
N PHE A 237 -12.37 -15.66 -8.45
CA PHE A 237 -11.67 -15.02 -7.34
C PHE A 237 -11.57 -15.86 -6.04
N GLN A 238 -10.34 -16.21 -5.62
CA GLN A 238 -9.99 -16.51 -4.22
C GLN A 238 -8.60 -15.94 -3.86
N TYR A 239 -8.51 -15.26 -2.71
CA TYR A 239 -7.25 -14.75 -2.10
C TYR A 239 -6.38 -15.92 -1.60
N GLU A 240 -5.04 -15.82 -1.50
CA GLU A 240 -4.30 -15.29 -0.34
C GLU A 240 -2.76 -15.21 -0.64
N PHE A 241 -2.04 -14.19 -0.13
CA PHE A 241 -0.62 -14.21 0.40
C PHE A 241 0.67 -13.60 -0.27
N ASN A 242 1.55 -13.08 0.64
CA ASN A 242 2.88 -12.39 0.59
C ASN A 242 4.10 -13.10 -0.05
N ILE A 243 5.19 -12.41 -0.50
CA ILE A 243 6.52 -13.05 -0.76
C ILE A 243 7.76 -12.23 -0.39
N TYR A 244 8.59 -12.79 0.52
CA TYR A 244 9.90 -12.24 0.89
C TYR A 244 11.10 -12.68 0.05
N LYS A 245 12.08 -11.78 -0.21
CA LYS A 245 13.51 -12.17 -0.21
C LYS A 245 14.48 -11.05 0.18
N GLN A 246 15.27 -11.34 1.23
CA GLN A 246 16.25 -10.51 1.97
C GLN A 246 16.19 -9.01 1.69
#